data_AF-A0A0T5PNP0-F1
#
_entry.id   AF-A0A0T5PNP0-F1
#
_cell.length_a   1.000
_cell.length_b   1.000
_cell.length_c   1.000
_cell.angle_alpha   90.00
_cell.angle_beta   90.00
_cell.angle_gamma   90.00
#
_symmetry.space_group_name_H-M   'P 1'
#
loop_
_entity.id
_entity.type
_entity.pdbx_description
1 polymer ?
#
loop_
_entity_poly.entity_id
_entity_poly.type
_entity_poly.pdbx_seq_one_letter_code
_entity_poly.pdbx_strand_id
1 'polypeptide(L)'
;MSLSFGKAAYAKVIQRLIERIYHQSPLQDSIYEQAIKWFDEKDYRDQKATELEQQLFLFENRQQQSKKGDQAAVARNLKQAEEQHKTFSEEIEEARFQRYSELQSLCRDILSLCQGENFVDTNNASAKMLGTIQLICPTRRRHIARENQKARHLYKAVLSIRLLDRLLMDGLIDHPFILERYEAGKSVPYSDETEYHPYRDDIQIPVLMAAILQDIGRCHPICQGILKGADGSFDEFRELDAEERNTFLQTSYTETLNYVQDALTVGRYTGRSKEERDRFVQGEIEKRELIQLLLKQAVRPQDVLGSILRIPQIYTGMVLSTRSSYNYEDLPKAALALEKSAELGKLSKNSVAAFLRIVGMFPQGYGITYIPKDSDGNDMERYEYAIVTGLYPPDFRTPICRMVTYSLTYQASARGCIVSAENNLYFAQGRKKLEVVPEERLLDILRKLVYNFEERMASPLLPRCWHPDDYFLNQKNQNLWNKAVVSQN
;
A
#
# COMPACT_ATOMS: atom_id res chain seq x y z
N MET A 1 3.29 17.34 -32.73
CA MET A 1 2.82 17.73 -31.39
C MET A 1 4.00 17.70 -30.43
N SER A 2 4.30 18.79 -29.71
CA SER A 2 5.37 18.76 -28.70
C SER A 2 4.99 17.79 -27.58
N LEU A 3 5.84 16.77 -27.39
CA LEU A 3 5.77 15.83 -26.27
C LEU A 3 6.32 16.56 -25.04
N SER A 4 5.46 16.84 -24.07
CA SER A 4 5.89 17.32 -22.76
C SER A 4 6.09 16.10 -21.86
N PHE A 5 7.34 15.70 -21.70
CA PHE A 5 7.71 14.61 -20.80
C PHE A 5 7.72 15.13 -19.35
N GLY A 6 7.00 14.47 -18.45
CA GLY A 6 6.97 14.86 -17.04
C GLY A 6 5.77 14.30 -16.28
N LYS A 7 5.93 14.18 -14.96
CA LYS A 7 4.82 13.82 -14.05
C LYS A 7 3.94 15.04 -13.78
N ALA A 8 2.63 14.90 -13.95
CA ALA A 8 1.62 15.85 -13.50
C ALA A 8 1.70 16.01 -11.97
N ALA A 9 1.13 17.10 -11.44
CA ALA A 9 1.21 17.43 -10.03
C ALA A 9 0.78 16.26 -9.12
N TYR A 10 -0.31 15.58 -9.45
CA TYR A 10 -0.80 14.45 -8.67
C TYR A 10 0.16 13.24 -8.68
N ALA A 11 0.68 12.85 -9.86
CA ALA A 11 1.65 11.75 -9.95
C ALA A 11 2.95 12.05 -9.18
N LYS A 12 3.37 13.32 -9.08
CA LYS A 12 4.47 13.74 -8.21
C LYS A 12 4.14 13.59 -6.72
N VAL A 13 2.91 13.92 -6.31
CA VAL A 13 2.46 13.72 -4.92
C VAL A 13 2.47 12.23 -4.56
N ILE A 14 1.94 11.36 -5.42
CA ILE A 14 1.96 9.91 -5.20
C ILE A 14 3.39 9.38 -5.13
N GLN A 15 4.28 9.83 -6.02
CA GLN A 15 5.69 9.46 -5.98
C GLN A 15 6.34 9.83 -4.64
N ARG A 16 6.08 11.05 -4.12
CA ARG A 16 6.61 11.49 -2.82
C ARG A 16 6.09 10.65 -1.66
N LEU A 17 4.83 10.21 -1.69
CA LEU A 17 4.30 9.30 -0.68
C LEU A 17 5.01 7.95 -0.70
N ILE A 18 5.21 7.38 -1.89
CA ILE A 18 5.98 6.14 -2.06
C ILE A 18 7.40 6.31 -1.49
N GLU A 19 8.04 7.44 -1.78
CA GLU A 19 9.40 7.74 -1.32
C GLU A 19 9.48 7.93 0.20
N ARG A 20 8.50 8.59 0.81
CA ARG A 20 8.40 8.71 2.29
C ARG A 20 8.19 7.37 2.98
N ILE A 21 7.55 6.40 2.33
CA ILE A 21 7.40 5.05 2.87
C ILE A 21 8.69 4.26 2.69
N TYR A 22 9.16 4.14 1.44
CA TYR A 22 10.23 3.23 1.05
C TYR A 22 11.11 3.90 0.00
N HIS A 23 12.21 4.51 0.43
CA HIS A 23 13.25 5.03 -0.45
C HIS A 23 14.63 4.83 0.17
N GLN A 24 15.68 5.08 -0.61
CA GLN A 24 17.02 5.26 -0.09
C GLN A 24 17.41 6.70 -0.33
N SER A 25 17.34 7.54 0.70
CA SER A 25 17.65 8.96 0.64
C SER A 25 18.97 9.24 1.37
N PRO A 26 19.73 10.30 0.99
CA PRO A 26 20.89 10.71 1.77
C PRO A 26 20.55 11.10 3.22
N LEU A 27 19.29 11.44 3.51
CA LEU A 27 18.82 11.84 4.83
C LEU A 27 18.32 10.66 5.67
N GLN A 28 18.11 9.47 5.07
CA GLN A 28 17.58 8.28 5.73
C GLN A 28 16.24 8.52 6.44
N ASP A 29 15.37 9.29 5.80
CA ASP A 29 14.16 9.86 6.37
C ASP A 29 12.89 9.10 5.99
N SER A 30 12.96 8.08 5.12
CA SER A 30 11.81 7.22 4.87
C SER A 30 11.52 6.28 6.05
N ILE A 31 10.26 5.87 6.22
CA ILE A 31 9.83 4.99 7.32
C ILE A 31 10.67 3.70 7.36
N TYR A 32 10.97 3.11 6.20
CA TYR A 32 11.76 1.88 6.14
C TYR A 32 13.26 2.11 6.39
N GLU A 33 13.83 3.27 6.06
CA GLU A 33 15.22 3.61 6.43
C GLU A 33 15.39 3.85 7.92
N GLN A 34 14.43 4.51 8.55
CA GLN A 34 14.40 4.67 10.00
C GLN A 34 14.32 3.31 10.70
N ALA A 35 13.60 2.35 10.12
CA ALA A 35 13.55 0.98 10.63
C ALA A 35 14.88 0.23 10.44
N ILE A 36 15.56 0.40 9.31
CA ILE A 36 16.91 -0.15 9.10
C ILE A 36 17.85 0.38 10.19
N LYS A 37 17.91 1.70 10.37
CA LYS A 37 18.73 2.34 11.41
C LYS A 37 18.36 1.83 12.82
N TRP A 38 17.07 1.71 13.11
CA TRP A 38 16.62 1.13 14.38
C TRP A 38 17.15 -0.29 14.57
N PHE A 39 17.04 -1.19 13.60
CA PHE A 39 17.53 -2.55 13.79
C PHE A 39 19.06 -2.64 13.83
N ASP A 40 19.77 -1.87 13.01
CA ASP A 40 21.24 -1.89 12.94
C ASP A 40 21.89 -1.40 14.25
N GLU A 41 21.28 -0.42 14.92
CA GLU A 41 21.81 0.15 16.17
C GLU A 41 21.34 -0.60 17.43
N LYS A 42 20.62 -1.73 17.31
CA LYS A 42 20.01 -2.44 18.46
C LYS A 42 21.04 -2.86 19.51
N ASP A 43 22.09 -3.57 19.11
CA ASP A 43 23.08 -4.10 20.06
C ASP A 43 23.79 -2.97 20.83
N TYR A 44 24.12 -1.88 20.14
CA TYR A 44 24.71 -0.70 20.75
C TYR A 44 23.77 -0.04 21.77
N ARG A 45 22.49 0.10 21.43
CA ARG A 45 21.49 0.67 22.35
C ARG A 45 21.27 -0.21 23.57
N ASP A 46 21.15 -1.52 23.39
CA ASP A 46 20.89 -2.48 24.47
C ASP A 46 22.10 -2.56 25.42
N GLN A 47 23.33 -2.51 24.89
CA GLN A 47 24.56 -2.48 25.68
C GLN A 47 24.69 -1.17 26.48
N LYS A 48 24.45 -0.01 25.85
CA LYS A 48 24.48 1.29 26.53
C LYS A 48 23.41 1.40 27.63
N ALA A 49 22.21 0.87 27.40
CA ALA A 49 21.16 0.80 28.42
C ALA A 49 21.62 -0.01 29.64
N THR A 50 22.15 -1.22 29.39
CA THR A 50 22.66 -2.12 30.43
C THR A 50 23.80 -1.48 31.23
N GLU A 51 24.73 -0.81 30.57
CA GLU A 51 25.85 -0.11 31.24
C GLU A 51 25.37 1.00 32.17
N LEU A 52 24.39 1.81 31.74
CA LEU A 52 23.82 2.89 32.55
C LEU A 52 23.03 2.35 33.75
N GLU A 53 22.25 1.27 33.57
CA GLU A 53 21.54 0.59 34.67
C GLU A 53 22.51 0.01 35.72
N GLN A 54 23.60 -0.62 35.27
CA GLN A 54 24.64 -1.14 36.16
C GLN A 54 25.33 -0.01 36.93
N GLN A 55 25.62 1.13 36.28
CA GLN A 55 26.21 2.29 36.95
C GLN A 55 25.30 2.85 38.04
N LEU A 56 24.00 2.99 37.76
CA LEU A 56 23.01 3.41 38.75
C LEU A 56 23.00 2.47 39.96
N PHE A 57 22.85 1.17 39.72
CA PHE A 57 22.83 0.16 40.78
C PHE A 57 24.11 0.19 41.64
N LEU A 58 25.28 0.36 41.01
CA LEU A 58 26.56 0.44 41.72
C LEU A 58 26.64 1.69 42.62
N PHE A 59 26.18 2.84 42.14
CA PHE A 59 26.22 4.07 42.93
C PHE A 59 25.16 4.12 44.03
N GLU A 60 23.96 3.56 43.80
CA GLU A 60 22.92 3.38 44.83
C GLU A 60 23.43 2.51 45.98
N ASN A 61 24.05 1.35 45.66
CA ASN A 61 24.63 0.47 46.69
C ASN A 61 25.77 1.15 47.45
N ARG A 62 26.65 1.89 46.77
CA ARG A 62 27.72 2.66 47.44
C ARG A 62 27.15 3.74 48.34
N GLN A 63 26.04 4.37 47.98
CA GLN A 63 25.40 5.39 48.80
C GLN A 63 24.88 4.78 50.11
N GLN A 64 24.28 3.59 50.05
CA GLN A 64 23.81 2.86 51.23
C GLN A 64 24.95 2.41 52.15
N GLN A 65 26.15 2.14 51.60
CA GLN A 65 27.32 1.65 52.35
C GLN A 65 28.33 2.76 52.74
N SER A 66 28.05 4.02 52.39
CA SER A 66 29.00 5.13 52.51
C SER A 66 29.23 5.60 53.95
N LYS A 67 30.51 5.78 54.35
CA LYS A 67 30.92 6.45 55.59
C LYS A 67 30.90 7.99 55.43
N LYS A 68 30.73 8.74 56.52
CA LYS A 68 30.54 10.23 56.54
C LYS A 68 31.49 11.05 55.65
N GLY A 69 32.72 10.61 55.38
CA GLY A 69 33.69 11.32 54.55
C GLY A 69 33.46 11.22 53.02
N ASP A 70 32.88 10.12 52.54
CA ASP A 70 32.74 9.83 51.10
C ASP A 70 31.34 10.16 50.56
N GLN A 71 30.38 10.49 51.44
CA GLN A 71 28.97 10.70 51.08
C GLN A 71 28.79 11.78 50.00
N ALA A 72 29.55 12.87 50.06
CA ALA A 72 29.44 13.96 49.09
C ALA A 72 29.99 13.60 47.69
N ALA A 73 30.98 12.71 47.61
CA ALA A 73 31.49 12.21 46.33
C ALA A 73 30.54 11.17 45.73
N VAL A 74 30.05 10.24 46.55
CA VAL A 74 29.08 9.21 46.11
C VAL A 74 27.76 9.84 45.66
N ALA A 75 27.24 10.84 46.36
CA ALA A 75 26.02 11.55 45.97
C ALA A 75 26.18 12.31 44.64
N ARG A 76 27.36 12.89 44.37
CA ARG A 76 27.64 13.54 43.09
C ARG A 76 27.67 12.53 41.93
N ASN A 77 28.33 11.40 42.13
CA ASN A 77 28.41 10.35 41.11
C ASN A 77 27.04 9.70 40.84
N LEU A 78 26.23 9.46 41.87
CA LEU A 78 24.86 8.98 41.71
C LEU A 78 24.03 9.96 40.89
N LYS A 79 24.06 11.24 41.24
CA LYS A 79 23.34 12.28 40.48
C LYS A 79 23.78 12.34 39.02
N GLN A 80 25.09 12.22 38.76
CA GLN A 80 25.60 12.17 37.39
C GLN A 80 25.09 10.94 36.63
N ALA A 81 25.05 9.77 37.26
CA ALA A 81 24.51 8.56 36.64
C ALA A 81 22.99 8.66 36.39
N GLU A 82 22.23 9.26 37.32
CA GLU A 82 20.80 9.56 37.15
C GLU A 82 20.56 10.51 35.97
N GLU A 83 21.36 11.57 35.85
CA GLU A 83 21.30 12.51 34.74
C GLU A 83 21.62 11.81 33.40
N GLN A 84 22.66 10.99 33.34
CA GLN A 84 23.03 10.24 32.13
C GLN A 84 21.95 9.24 31.70
N HIS A 85 21.41 8.47 32.64
CA HIS A 85 20.32 7.53 32.38
C HIS A 85 19.06 8.26 31.91
N LYS A 86 18.71 9.37 32.58
CA LYS A 86 17.57 10.20 32.19
C LYS A 86 17.73 10.77 30.78
N THR A 87 18.87 11.38 30.47
CA THR A 87 19.13 11.94 29.13
C THR A 87 19.05 10.85 28.06
N PHE A 88 19.64 9.68 28.29
CA PHE A 88 19.55 8.57 27.34
C PHE A 88 18.11 8.07 27.15
N SER A 89 17.33 7.96 28.22
CA SER A 89 15.91 7.59 28.15
C SER A 89 15.07 8.64 27.40
N GLU A 90 15.35 9.92 27.61
CA GLU A 90 14.68 11.03 26.92
C GLU A 90 15.02 11.04 25.42
N GLU A 91 16.29 10.80 25.05
CA GLU A 91 16.74 10.65 23.67
C GLU A 91 16.00 9.50 22.94
N ILE A 92 15.87 8.35 23.61
CA ILE A 92 15.12 7.21 23.05
C ILE A 92 13.65 7.56 22.86
N GLU A 93 13.00 8.14 23.85
CA GLU A 93 11.57 8.49 23.73
C GLU A 93 11.30 9.57 22.70
N GLU A 94 12.19 10.56 22.56
CA GLU A 94 12.05 11.57 21.52
C GLU A 94 12.19 10.94 20.13
N ALA A 95 13.15 10.02 19.96
CA ALA A 95 13.30 9.29 18.70
C ALA A 95 12.07 8.40 18.40
N ARG A 96 11.49 7.74 19.41
CA ARG A 96 10.25 6.96 19.25
C ARG A 96 9.07 7.83 18.85
N PHE A 97 8.95 9.01 19.47
CA PHE A 97 7.90 9.98 19.18
C PHE A 97 8.02 10.54 17.77
N GLN A 98 9.24 10.88 17.33
CA GLN A 98 9.46 11.37 15.98
C GLN A 98 9.01 10.34 14.92
N ARG A 99 9.41 9.07 15.07
CA ARG A 99 8.98 7.99 14.17
C ARG A 99 7.46 7.82 14.15
N TYR A 100 6.81 7.84 15.32
CA TYR A 100 5.35 7.76 15.42
C TYR A 100 4.66 8.93 14.72
N SER A 101 5.12 10.16 15.00
CA SER A 101 4.56 11.40 14.44
C SER A 101 4.67 11.44 12.91
N GLU A 102 5.82 11.04 12.35
CA GLU A 102 6.03 10.98 10.91
C GLU A 102 5.15 9.92 10.24
N LEU A 103 5.05 8.73 10.84
CA LEU A 103 4.17 7.67 10.36
C LEU A 103 2.69 8.10 10.41
N GLN A 104 2.27 8.74 11.51
CA GLN A 104 0.91 9.23 11.66
C GLN A 104 0.59 10.33 10.64
N SER A 105 1.48 11.31 10.46
CA SER A 105 1.36 12.37 9.45
C SER A 105 1.27 11.78 8.04
N LEU A 106 2.12 10.82 7.71
CA LEU A 106 2.07 10.11 6.43
C LEU A 106 0.73 9.41 6.22
N CYS A 107 0.19 8.73 7.24
CA CYS A 107 -1.12 8.08 7.15
C CYS A 107 -2.25 9.10 6.95
N ARG A 108 -2.19 10.27 7.59
CA ARG A 108 -3.15 11.37 7.34
C ARG A 108 -3.08 11.86 5.90
N ASP A 109 -1.88 12.08 5.37
CA ASP A 109 -1.67 12.52 3.99
C ASP A 109 -2.16 11.49 2.95
N ILE A 110 -1.98 10.20 3.24
CA ILE A 110 -2.52 9.13 2.39
C ILE A 110 -4.04 9.15 2.43
N LEU A 111 -4.62 9.25 3.63
CA LEU A 111 -6.06 9.20 3.82
C LEU A 111 -6.75 10.40 3.14
N SER A 112 -6.24 11.62 3.32
CA SER A 112 -6.81 12.82 2.67
C SER A 112 -6.83 12.73 1.14
N LEU A 113 -5.86 12.04 0.53
CA LEU A 113 -5.79 11.86 -0.92
C LEU A 113 -6.67 10.73 -1.47
N CYS A 114 -7.20 9.86 -0.61
CA CYS A 114 -8.05 8.73 -1.00
C CYS A 114 -9.44 8.74 -0.34
N GLN A 115 -9.76 9.77 0.44
CA GLN A 115 -11.04 9.97 1.09
C GLN A 115 -11.80 11.13 0.42
N GLY A 116 -13.11 11.01 0.33
CA GLY A 116 -13.99 12.06 -0.18
C GLY A 116 -15.21 12.27 0.71
N GLU A 117 -16.08 13.19 0.31
CA GLU A 117 -17.27 13.60 1.08
C GLU A 117 -18.30 12.47 1.24
N ASN A 118 -18.32 11.53 0.29
CA ASN A 118 -19.25 10.43 0.26
C ASN A 118 -18.58 9.16 -0.29
N PHE A 119 -19.35 8.07 -0.32
CA PHE A 119 -18.91 6.78 -0.83
C PHE A 119 -18.36 6.85 -2.26
N VAL A 120 -19.02 7.59 -3.16
CA VAL A 120 -18.61 7.69 -4.56
C VAL A 120 -17.30 8.46 -4.68
N ASP A 121 -17.18 9.61 -4.02
CA ASP A 121 -15.98 10.43 -4.08
C ASP A 121 -14.77 9.74 -3.43
N THR A 122 -14.97 9.03 -2.31
CA THR A 122 -13.95 8.21 -1.65
C THR A 122 -13.41 7.12 -2.59
N ASN A 123 -14.30 6.41 -3.29
CA ASN A 123 -13.89 5.37 -4.22
C ASN A 123 -13.24 5.94 -5.49
N ASN A 124 -13.67 7.09 -5.97
CA ASN A 124 -13.01 7.78 -7.09
C ASN A 124 -11.58 8.22 -6.71
N ALA A 125 -11.41 8.79 -5.52
CA ALA A 125 -10.10 9.20 -5.01
C ALA A 125 -9.16 7.99 -4.81
N SER A 126 -9.68 6.89 -4.25
CA SER A 126 -8.95 5.63 -4.09
C SER A 126 -8.57 5.01 -5.43
N ALA A 127 -9.50 4.95 -6.39
CA ALA A 127 -9.24 4.41 -7.73
C ALA A 127 -8.17 5.22 -8.47
N LYS A 128 -8.24 6.56 -8.35
CA LYS A 128 -7.24 7.49 -8.87
C LYS A 128 -5.85 7.23 -8.27
N MET A 129 -5.75 7.04 -6.96
CA MET A 129 -4.49 6.75 -6.31
C MET A 129 -3.93 5.40 -6.79
N LEU A 130 -4.70 4.31 -6.69
CA LEU A 130 -4.30 2.96 -7.10
C LEU A 130 -3.88 2.91 -8.56
N GLY A 131 -4.69 3.48 -9.46
CA GLY A 131 -4.38 3.50 -10.87
C GLY A 131 -3.17 4.40 -11.19
N THR A 132 -3.00 5.53 -10.49
CA THR A 132 -1.78 6.34 -10.65
C THR A 132 -0.53 5.58 -10.21
N ILE A 133 -0.58 4.84 -9.09
CA ILE A 133 0.53 3.98 -8.65
C ILE A 133 0.87 2.95 -9.74
N GLN A 134 -0.14 2.26 -10.28
CA GLN A 134 0.07 1.26 -11.32
C GLN A 134 0.67 1.86 -12.60
N LEU A 135 0.25 3.08 -12.98
CA LEU A 135 0.66 3.74 -14.22
C LEU A 135 2.05 4.39 -14.14
N ILE A 136 2.53 4.73 -12.94
CA ILE A 136 3.91 5.22 -12.75
C ILE A 136 4.92 4.06 -12.59
N CYS A 137 4.46 2.88 -12.20
CA CYS A 137 5.27 1.67 -12.16
C CYS A 137 5.51 1.13 -13.58
N PRO A 138 6.75 0.80 -13.95
CA PRO A 138 7.04 0.29 -15.28
C PRO A 138 6.39 -1.07 -15.51
N THR A 139 5.74 -1.25 -16.65
CA THR A 139 5.13 -2.54 -17.03
C THR A 139 6.06 -3.38 -17.91
N ARG A 140 7.08 -2.76 -18.48
CA ARG A 140 8.10 -3.32 -19.37
C ARG A 140 9.47 -2.74 -18.99
N ARG A 141 10.57 -3.39 -19.42
CA ARG A 141 11.98 -2.97 -19.25
C ARG A 141 12.60 -3.31 -17.88
N ARG A 142 13.78 -2.75 -17.57
CA ARG A 142 14.61 -3.05 -16.39
C ARG A 142 14.01 -2.46 -15.11
N HIS A 143 14.38 -3.03 -13.95
CA HIS A 143 14.04 -2.56 -12.60
C HIS A 143 12.57 -2.65 -12.16
N ILE A 144 11.73 -3.42 -12.86
CA ILE A 144 10.31 -3.65 -12.47
C ILE A 144 10.18 -4.08 -11.02
N ALA A 145 10.95 -5.08 -10.59
CA ALA A 145 10.88 -5.59 -9.22
C ALA A 145 11.18 -4.50 -8.18
N ARG A 146 12.22 -3.69 -8.39
CA ARG A 146 12.59 -2.62 -7.47
C ARG A 146 11.51 -1.54 -7.36
N GLU A 147 10.96 -1.09 -8.48
CA GLU A 147 9.91 -0.07 -8.48
C GLU A 147 8.60 -0.59 -7.91
N ASN A 148 8.24 -1.84 -8.22
CA ASN A 148 7.08 -2.49 -7.62
C ASN A 148 7.24 -2.63 -6.12
N GLN A 149 8.41 -3.05 -5.62
CA GLN A 149 8.66 -3.21 -4.19
C GLN A 149 8.40 -1.91 -3.42
N LYS A 150 8.86 -0.76 -3.94
CA LYS A 150 8.60 0.56 -3.34
C LYS A 150 7.09 0.86 -3.27
N ALA A 151 6.38 0.64 -4.39
CA ALA A 151 4.98 1.02 -4.55
C ALA A 151 3.99 0.13 -3.77
N ARG A 152 4.35 -1.13 -3.50
CA ARG A 152 3.48 -2.12 -2.83
C ARG A 152 2.91 -1.64 -1.51
N HIS A 153 3.71 -0.96 -0.69
CA HIS A 153 3.31 -0.54 0.64
C HIS A 153 2.13 0.44 0.61
N LEU A 154 2.20 1.45 -0.26
CA LEU A 154 1.10 2.40 -0.46
C LEU A 154 -0.12 1.71 -1.08
N TYR A 155 0.11 0.89 -2.12
CA TYR A 155 -0.98 0.22 -2.84
C TYR A 155 -1.83 -0.68 -1.93
N LYS A 156 -1.18 -1.51 -1.09
CA LYS A 156 -1.90 -2.37 -0.15
C LYS A 156 -2.55 -1.59 1.00
N ALA A 157 -1.97 -0.48 1.43
CA ALA A 157 -2.53 0.34 2.50
C ALA A 157 -3.90 0.94 2.10
N VAL A 158 -3.98 1.49 0.88
CA VAL A 158 -5.23 2.01 0.31
C VAL A 158 -6.28 0.91 0.17
N LEU A 159 -5.87 -0.28 -0.30
CA LEU A 159 -6.79 -1.42 -0.41
C LEU A 159 -7.26 -1.94 0.97
N SER A 160 -6.42 -1.86 2.00
CA SER A 160 -6.75 -2.32 3.36
C SER A 160 -7.85 -1.49 4.00
N ILE A 161 -7.79 -0.16 3.88
CA ILE A 161 -8.86 0.72 4.39
C ILE A 161 -10.15 0.58 3.57
N ARG A 162 -10.06 0.34 2.25
CA ARG A 162 -11.26 0.13 1.43
C ARG A 162 -11.93 -1.21 1.72
N LEU A 163 -11.14 -2.24 2.02
CA LEU A 163 -11.67 -3.51 2.48
C LEU A 163 -12.32 -3.36 3.86
N LEU A 164 -11.68 -2.67 4.81
CA LEU A 164 -12.29 -2.34 6.11
C LEU A 164 -13.66 -1.67 5.93
N ASP A 165 -13.74 -0.61 5.13
CA ASP A 165 -15.01 0.12 4.90
C ASP A 165 -16.10 -0.81 4.37
N ARG A 166 -15.77 -1.68 3.40
CA ARG A 166 -16.73 -2.64 2.83
C ARG A 166 -17.17 -3.69 3.86
N LEU A 167 -16.25 -4.21 4.66
CA LEU A 167 -16.56 -5.20 5.69
C LEU A 167 -17.47 -4.61 6.78
N LEU A 168 -17.29 -3.34 7.15
CA LEU A 168 -18.20 -2.63 8.06
C LEU A 168 -19.59 -2.44 7.43
N MET A 169 -19.65 -2.02 6.16
CA MET A 169 -20.91 -1.88 5.43
C MET A 169 -21.67 -3.20 5.27
N ASP A 170 -20.96 -4.31 5.15
CA ASP A 170 -21.54 -5.66 5.08
C ASP A 170 -21.88 -6.24 6.46
N GLY A 171 -21.60 -5.53 7.56
CA GLY A 171 -21.85 -6.02 8.93
C GLY A 171 -20.99 -7.22 9.32
N LEU A 172 -19.81 -7.39 8.70
CA LEU A 172 -18.93 -8.53 8.90
C LEU A 172 -17.91 -8.35 10.04
N ILE A 173 -17.76 -7.12 10.54
CA ILE A 173 -16.86 -6.81 11.66
C ILE A 173 -17.69 -6.74 12.94
N ASP A 174 -17.24 -7.48 13.96
CA ASP A 174 -17.87 -7.61 15.28
C ASP A 174 -17.01 -7.04 16.43
N HIS A 175 -15.82 -6.53 16.12
CA HIS A 175 -14.89 -6.03 17.13
C HIS A 175 -15.45 -4.77 17.84
N PRO A 176 -15.67 -4.79 19.18
CA PRO A 176 -16.40 -3.74 19.88
C PRO A 176 -15.81 -2.34 19.70
N PHE A 177 -14.49 -2.20 19.87
CA PHE A 177 -13.80 -0.92 19.69
C PHE A 177 -13.94 -0.37 18.26
N ILE A 178 -13.92 -1.23 17.23
CA ILE A 178 -14.04 -0.77 15.84
C ILE A 178 -15.47 -0.27 15.60
N LEU A 179 -16.47 -1.04 16.04
CA LEU A 179 -17.88 -0.70 15.88
C LEU A 179 -18.25 0.57 16.61
N GLU A 180 -17.82 0.73 17.87
CA GLU A 180 -18.08 1.93 18.67
C GLU A 180 -17.57 3.18 17.96
N ARG A 181 -16.31 3.17 17.50
CA ARG A 181 -15.69 4.32 16.82
C ARG A 181 -16.29 4.57 15.44
N TYR A 182 -16.70 3.51 14.74
CA TYR A 182 -17.42 3.62 13.46
C TYR A 182 -18.79 4.29 13.64
N GLU A 183 -19.59 3.85 14.62
CA GLU A 183 -20.90 4.46 14.90
C GLU A 183 -20.75 5.91 15.38
N ALA A 184 -19.82 6.18 16.31
CA ALA A 184 -19.54 7.54 16.77
C ALA A 184 -19.09 8.47 15.62
N GLY A 185 -18.41 7.92 14.62
CA GLY A 185 -18.00 8.65 13.42
C GLY A 185 -19.16 9.09 12.53
N LYS A 186 -20.29 8.38 12.50
CA LYS A 186 -21.42 8.72 11.60
C LYS A 186 -22.05 10.08 11.92
N SER A 187 -21.98 10.51 13.18
CA SER A 187 -22.48 11.80 13.63
C SER A 187 -21.50 12.97 13.45
N VAL A 188 -20.25 12.69 13.07
CA VAL A 188 -19.20 13.70 12.92
C VAL A 188 -18.95 13.96 11.44
N PRO A 189 -19.10 15.19 10.95
CA PRO A 189 -18.78 15.51 9.57
C PRO A 189 -17.30 15.26 9.28
N TYR A 190 -16.99 14.76 8.08
CA TYR A 190 -15.60 14.59 7.63
C TYR A 190 -14.96 15.92 7.16
N SER A 191 -15.59 17.07 7.43
CA SER A 191 -15.30 18.35 6.75
C SER A 191 -14.03 19.07 7.22
N ASP A 192 -13.49 18.73 8.40
CA ASP A 192 -12.24 19.31 8.90
C ASP A 192 -11.18 18.23 9.15
N GLU A 193 -10.07 18.30 8.41
CA GLU A 193 -8.93 17.39 8.57
C GLU A 193 -8.17 17.59 9.89
N THR A 194 -8.36 18.74 10.55
CA THR A 194 -7.68 19.15 11.78
C THR A 194 -8.46 18.79 13.04
N GLU A 195 -9.79 18.70 12.97
CA GLU A 195 -10.63 18.28 14.09
C GLU A 195 -10.64 16.77 14.26
N TYR A 196 -10.70 16.30 15.50
CA TYR A 196 -10.76 14.87 15.81
C TYR A 196 -12.03 14.22 15.27
N HIS A 197 -11.87 13.08 14.60
CA HIS A 197 -12.93 12.24 14.08
C HIS A 197 -12.72 10.79 14.54
N PRO A 198 -13.64 10.20 15.35
CA PRO A 198 -13.44 8.88 15.99
C PRO A 198 -13.04 7.76 15.02
N TYR A 199 -13.82 7.54 13.95
CA TYR A 199 -13.51 6.49 12.97
C TYR A 199 -12.19 6.74 12.22
N ARG A 200 -11.94 7.97 11.78
CA ARG A 200 -10.73 8.35 11.06
C ARG A 200 -9.48 8.15 11.92
N ASP A 201 -9.46 8.78 13.08
CA ASP A 201 -8.26 8.91 13.91
C ASP A 201 -7.97 7.67 14.75
N ASP A 202 -9.01 6.92 15.13
CA ASP A 202 -8.84 5.76 16.01
C ASP A 202 -8.89 4.42 15.26
N ILE A 203 -9.42 4.38 14.02
CA ILE A 203 -9.52 3.14 13.25
C ILE A 203 -8.78 3.23 11.90
N GLN A 204 -9.15 4.17 11.02
CA GLN A 204 -8.58 4.22 9.66
C GLN A 204 -7.07 4.51 9.68
N ILE A 205 -6.63 5.48 10.49
CA ILE A 205 -5.19 5.77 10.65
C ILE A 205 -4.43 4.55 11.21
N PRO A 206 -4.84 3.92 12.34
CA PRO A 206 -4.21 2.68 12.80
C PRO A 206 -4.18 1.53 11.77
N VAL A 207 -5.21 1.37 10.95
CA VAL A 207 -5.23 0.36 9.87
C VAL A 207 -4.21 0.69 8.79
N LEU A 208 -4.04 1.97 8.41
CA LEU A 208 -2.98 2.40 7.49
C LEU A 208 -1.59 2.17 8.08
N MET A 209 -1.38 2.51 9.36
CA MET A 209 -0.12 2.28 10.07
C MET A 209 0.22 0.78 10.05
N ALA A 210 -0.74 -0.08 10.41
CA ALA A 210 -0.55 -1.53 10.39
C ALA A 210 -0.23 -2.04 8.96
N ALA A 211 -0.91 -1.55 7.93
CA ALA A 211 -0.65 -1.95 6.55
C ALA A 211 0.75 -1.54 6.07
N ILE A 212 1.20 -0.32 6.37
CA ILE A 212 2.55 0.17 6.02
C ILE A 212 3.63 -0.63 6.75
N LEU A 213 3.42 -0.90 8.05
CA LEU A 213 4.38 -1.59 8.91
C LEU A 213 4.39 -3.11 8.75
N GLN A 214 3.41 -3.72 8.08
CA GLN A 214 3.24 -5.18 8.00
C GLN A 214 4.49 -5.95 7.52
N ASP A 215 5.36 -5.32 6.70
CA ASP A 215 6.60 -5.95 6.23
C ASP A 215 7.87 -5.27 6.81
N ILE A 216 7.76 -4.42 7.83
CA ILE A 216 8.86 -3.59 8.37
C ILE A 216 9.99 -4.44 8.95
N GLY A 217 9.68 -5.61 9.53
CA GLY A 217 10.69 -6.54 10.06
C GLY A 217 11.59 -7.15 8.98
N ARG A 218 11.26 -6.99 7.69
CA ARG A 218 12.21 -7.27 6.58
C ARG A 218 13.50 -6.46 6.74
N CYS A 219 13.46 -5.29 7.35
CA CYS A 219 14.61 -4.43 7.55
C CYS A 219 15.63 -4.98 8.56
N HIS A 220 15.27 -5.99 9.36
CA HIS A 220 16.18 -6.57 10.34
C HIS A 220 17.45 -7.16 9.66
N PRO A 221 18.65 -7.02 10.25
CA PRO A 221 19.92 -7.52 9.67
C PRO A 221 19.88 -8.97 9.21
N ILE A 222 19.26 -9.87 10.00
CA ILE A 222 19.08 -11.28 9.62
C ILE A 222 18.28 -11.41 8.32
N CYS A 223 17.15 -10.70 8.21
CA CYS A 223 16.33 -10.70 7.01
C CYS A 223 17.11 -10.13 5.81
N GLN A 224 17.86 -9.04 6.01
CA GLN A 224 18.69 -8.46 4.96
C GLN A 224 19.80 -9.41 4.51
N GLY A 225 20.43 -10.14 5.43
CA GLY A 225 21.43 -11.16 5.13
C GLY A 225 20.88 -12.31 4.29
N ILE A 226 19.65 -12.77 4.58
CA ILE A 226 18.97 -13.79 3.75
C ILE A 226 18.72 -13.26 2.33
N LEU A 227 18.23 -12.03 2.22
CA LEU A 227 17.84 -11.44 0.94
C LEU A 227 19.03 -11.09 0.05
N LYS A 228 20.07 -10.48 0.62
CA LYS A 228 21.19 -9.89 -0.12
C LYS A 228 22.48 -10.67 0.01
N GLY A 229 22.55 -11.68 0.87
CA GLY A 229 23.80 -12.37 1.20
C GLY A 229 24.71 -11.51 2.09
N ALA A 230 25.78 -12.11 2.63
CA ALA A 230 26.71 -11.45 3.55
C ALA A 230 27.48 -10.28 2.91
N ASP A 231 27.72 -10.35 1.60
CA ASP A 231 28.47 -9.37 0.81
C ASP A 231 27.57 -8.52 -0.10
N GLY A 232 26.25 -8.72 -0.05
CA GLY A 232 25.30 -8.02 -0.93
C GLY A 232 25.21 -8.58 -2.36
N SER A 233 25.79 -9.76 -2.62
CA SER A 233 25.83 -10.36 -3.97
C SER A 233 24.50 -10.96 -4.44
N PHE A 234 23.57 -11.28 -3.54
CA PHE A 234 22.32 -11.93 -3.91
C PHE A 234 21.28 -10.93 -4.44
N ASP A 235 20.53 -11.36 -5.45
CA ASP A 235 19.31 -10.67 -5.87
C ASP A 235 18.24 -10.83 -4.79
N GLU A 236 17.83 -9.73 -4.17
CA GLU A 236 16.81 -9.71 -3.11
C GLU A 236 15.41 -10.17 -3.54
N PHE A 237 15.21 -10.40 -4.85
CA PHE A 237 13.98 -10.91 -5.44
C PHE A 237 14.07 -12.36 -5.93
N ARG A 238 15.20 -13.04 -5.68
CA ARG A 238 15.37 -14.46 -5.97
C ARG A 238 14.35 -15.32 -5.21
N GLU A 239 14.16 -16.54 -5.69
CA GLU A 239 13.44 -17.54 -4.91
C GLU A 239 14.29 -17.96 -3.71
N LEU A 240 13.67 -17.95 -2.54
CA LEU A 240 14.26 -18.46 -1.30
C LEU A 240 13.94 -19.94 -1.17
N ASP A 241 14.90 -20.73 -0.71
CA ASP A 241 14.62 -22.12 -0.35
C ASP A 241 13.69 -22.21 0.88
N ALA A 242 13.27 -23.43 1.23
CA ALA A 242 12.31 -23.63 2.30
C ALA A 242 12.82 -23.16 3.68
N GLU A 243 14.10 -23.34 3.98
CA GLU A 243 14.70 -23.00 5.26
C GLU A 243 14.91 -21.49 5.38
N GLU A 244 15.51 -20.88 4.34
CA GLU A 244 15.66 -19.43 4.21
C GLU A 244 14.31 -18.72 4.32
N ARG A 245 13.30 -19.24 3.61
CA ARG A 245 11.95 -18.66 3.61
C ARG A 245 11.30 -18.76 4.98
N ASN A 246 11.39 -19.89 5.67
CA ASN A 246 10.79 -20.05 6.99
C ASN A 246 11.44 -19.12 8.00
N THR A 247 12.78 -19.04 7.99
CA THR A 247 13.55 -18.13 8.85
C THR A 247 13.19 -16.67 8.56
N PHE A 248 13.20 -16.28 7.28
CA PHE A 248 12.82 -14.93 6.86
C PHE A 248 11.41 -14.55 7.32
N LEU A 249 10.42 -15.42 7.11
CA LEU A 249 9.03 -15.15 7.50
C LEU A 249 8.87 -15.04 9.01
N GLN A 250 9.50 -15.94 9.78
CA GLN A 250 9.43 -15.92 11.24
C GLN A 250 10.11 -14.69 11.82
N THR A 251 11.35 -14.39 11.40
CA THR A 251 12.08 -13.21 11.87
C THR A 251 11.37 -11.93 11.45
N SER A 252 10.94 -11.81 10.20
CA SER A 252 10.23 -10.63 9.71
C SER A 252 8.93 -10.37 10.48
N TYR A 253 8.18 -11.42 10.80
CA TYR A 253 6.96 -11.30 11.61
C TYR A 253 7.27 -10.85 13.04
N THR A 254 8.19 -11.53 13.73
CA THR A 254 8.58 -11.20 15.11
C THR A 254 9.09 -9.77 15.21
N GLU A 255 10.02 -9.38 14.32
CA GLU A 255 10.63 -8.06 14.36
C GLU A 255 9.67 -6.94 13.93
N THR A 256 8.64 -7.24 13.14
CA THR A 256 7.56 -6.29 12.88
C THR A 256 6.79 -5.96 14.16
N LEU A 257 6.49 -6.97 15.00
CA LEU A 257 5.82 -6.74 16.27
C LEU A 257 6.72 -6.02 17.29
N ASN A 258 8.00 -6.41 17.37
CA ASN A 258 8.98 -5.74 18.22
C ASN A 258 9.14 -4.27 17.81
N TYR A 259 9.19 -3.97 16.51
CA TYR A 259 9.27 -2.60 16.02
C TYR A 259 8.09 -1.73 16.48
N VAL A 260 6.86 -2.24 16.33
CA VAL A 260 5.65 -1.53 16.81
C VAL A 260 5.69 -1.35 18.33
N GLN A 261 6.28 -2.30 19.06
CA GLN A 261 6.32 -2.25 20.51
C GLN A 261 7.40 -1.29 21.06
N ASP A 262 8.59 -1.35 20.48
CA ASP A 262 9.80 -0.79 21.09
C ASP A 262 10.31 0.43 20.32
N ALA A 263 10.11 0.46 18.99
CA ALA A 263 10.58 1.56 18.15
C ALA A 263 9.58 2.71 18.06
N LEU A 264 8.29 2.46 18.30
CA LEU A 264 7.23 3.47 18.27
C LEU A 264 6.72 3.77 19.69
N THR A 265 6.19 4.97 19.86
CA THR A 265 5.46 5.38 21.08
C THR A 265 4.04 5.78 20.68
N VAL A 266 3.34 6.48 21.56
CA VAL A 266 1.99 7.01 21.32
C VAL A 266 1.98 8.53 21.21
N GLY A 267 0.83 9.11 20.84
CA GLY A 267 0.64 10.55 20.83
C GLY A 267 0.91 11.19 22.21
N ARG A 268 1.20 12.50 22.20
CA ARG A 268 1.44 13.30 23.41
C ARG A 268 0.24 14.22 23.67
N TYR A 269 -0.29 14.18 24.88
CA TYR A 269 -1.35 15.10 25.31
C TYR A 269 -0.77 16.51 25.54
N THR A 270 -1.40 17.53 24.95
CA THR A 270 -0.96 18.94 25.03
C THR A 270 -1.94 19.84 25.80
N GLY A 271 -3.05 19.31 26.30
CA GLY A 271 -4.05 20.07 27.05
C GLY A 271 -3.73 20.22 28.54
N ARG A 272 -4.70 20.72 29.31
CA ARG A 272 -4.53 21.07 30.75
C ARG A 272 -5.44 20.31 31.71
N SER A 273 -6.38 19.48 31.23
CA SER A 273 -7.28 18.70 32.09
C SER A 273 -6.71 17.30 32.34
N LYS A 274 -6.77 16.87 33.61
CA LYS A 274 -6.37 15.51 33.98
C LYS A 274 -7.31 14.47 33.38
N GLU A 275 -8.61 14.73 33.38
CA GLU A 275 -9.64 13.85 32.85
C GLU A 275 -9.50 13.69 31.33
N GLU A 276 -9.21 14.78 30.61
CA GLU A 276 -8.90 14.73 29.17
C GLU A 276 -7.61 13.95 28.89
N ARG A 277 -6.56 14.19 29.69
CA ARG A 277 -5.30 13.46 29.57
C ARG A 277 -5.51 11.95 29.74
N ASP A 278 -6.23 11.56 30.79
CA ASP A 278 -6.44 10.15 31.10
C ASP A 278 -7.27 9.46 30.01
N ARG A 279 -8.29 10.14 29.44
CA ARG A 279 -9.03 9.66 28.25
C ARG A 279 -8.14 9.56 27.00
N PHE A 280 -7.29 10.56 26.77
CA PHE A 280 -6.38 10.57 25.63
C PHE A 280 -5.39 9.40 25.71
N VAL A 281 -4.78 9.19 26.87
CA VAL A 281 -3.85 8.07 27.10
C VAL A 281 -4.53 6.73 26.85
N GLN A 282 -5.74 6.54 27.36
CA GLN A 282 -6.51 5.31 27.12
C GLN A 282 -6.78 5.10 25.62
N GLY A 283 -7.22 6.15 24.91
CA GLY A 283 -7.47 6.05 23.47
C GLY A 283 -6.21 5.74 22.66
N GLU A 284 -5.05 6.27 23.05
CA GLU A 284 -3.79 5.94 22.38
C GLU A 284 -3.32 4.49 22.65
N ILE A 285 -3.59 3.96 23.85
CA ILE A 285 -3.37 2.54 24.17
C ILE A 285 -4.24 1.66 23.25
N GLU A 286 -5.53 1.96 23.14
CA GLU A 286 -6.48 1.22 22.29
C GLU A 286 -6.06 1.22 20.81
N LYS A 287 -5.58 2.36 20.29
CA LYS A 287 -5.05 2.46 18.92
C LYS A 287 -3.85 1.56 18.70
N ARG A 288 -2.90 1.56 19.65
CA ARG A 288 -1.70 0.73 19.57
C ARG A 288 -2.06 -0.76 19.65
N GLU A 289 -2.98 -1.12 20.53
CA GLU A 289 -3.51 -2.48 20.64
C GLU A 289 -4.18 -2.92 19.34
N LEU A 290 -4.94 -2.03 18.67
CA LEU A 290 -5.53 -2.30 17.37
C LEU A 290 -4.46 -2.57 16.29
N ILE A 291 -3.40 -1.76 16.21
CA ILE A 291 -2.27 -1.99 15.27
C ILE A 291 -1.66 -3.37 15.51
N GLN A 292 -1.36 -3.71 16.77
CA GLN A 292 -0.78 -5.00 17.13
C GLN A 292 -1.74 -6.16 16.82
N LEU A 293 -3.03 -5.99 17.11
CA LEU A 293 -4.06 -6.99 16.82
C LEU A 293 -4.13 -7.27 15.32
N LEU A 294 -4.21 -6.25 14.48
CA LEU A 294 -4.28 -6.40 13.02
C LEU A 294 -3.06 -7.15 12.47
N LEU A 295 -1.85 -6.79 12.94
CA LEU A 295 -0.61 -7.46 12.55
C LEU A 295 -0.57 -8.94 12.99
N LYS A 296 -0.97 -9.22 14.24
CA LYS A 296 -1.05 -10.60 14.77
C LYS A 296 -2.12 -11.41 14.04
N GLN A 297 -3.24 -10.81 13.65
CA GLN A 297 -4.32 -11.52 12.96
C GLN A 297 -4.04 -11.72 11.47
N ALA A 298 -3.14 -10.93 10.85
CA ALA A 298 -2.81 -11.07 9.43
C ALA A 298 -2.24 -12.45 9.06
N VAL A 299 -1.70 -13.22 10.02
CA VAL A 299 -1.26 -14.61 9.80
C VAL A 299 -2.43 -15.62 9.83
N ARG A 300 -3.64 -15.20 10.22
CA ARG A 300 -4.90 -15.96 10.25
C ARG A 300 -5.93 -15.35 9.28
N PRO A 301 -5.71 -15.41 7.96
CA PRO A 301 -6.59 -14.76 6.98
C PRO A 301 -7.96 -15.40 6.79
N GLN A 302 -8.25 -16.48 7.51
CA GLN A 302 -9.59 -17.06 7.61
C GLN A 302 -10.52 -16.17 8.44
N ASP A 303 -9.95 -15.39 9.37
CA ASP A 303 -10.70 -14.47 10.22
C ASP A 303 -10.90 -13.13 9.49
N VAL A 304 -12.01 -12.44 9.80
CA VAL A 304 -12.36 -11.17 9.14
C VAL A 304 -11.32 -10.10 9.42
N LEU A 305 -10.86 -9.96 10.67
CA LEU A 305 -9.82 -8.98 11.04
C LEU A 305 -8.48 -9.28 10.36
N GLY A 306 -8.06 -10.54 10.30
CA GLY A 306 -6.84 -10.94 9.61
C GLY A 306 -6.88 -10.66 8.11
N SER A 307 -8.08 -10.76 7.52
CA SER A 307 -8.32 -10.50 6.10
C SER A 307 -8.07 -9.04 5.72
N ILE A 308 -8.27 -8.08 6.63
CA ILE A 308 -8.12 -6.63 6.37
C ILE A 308 -6.74 -6.32 5.79
N LEU A 309 -5.68 -6.93 6.33
CA LEU A 309 -4.33 -6.72 5.83
C LEU A 309 -3.90 -7.80 4.83
N ARG A 310 -4.29 -9.06 5.05
CA ARG A 310 -3.72 -10.18 4.30
C ARG A 310 -4.25 -10.31 2.88
N ILE A 311 -5.54 -10.04 2.64
CA ILE A 311 -6.10 -10.08 1.28
C ILE A 311 -5.46 -9.00 0.39
N PRO A 312 -5.42 -7.71 0.82
CA PRO A 312 -4.70 -6.67 0.09
C PRO A 312 -3.23 -6.98 -0.14
N GLN A 313 -2.53 -7.55 0.85
CA GLN A 313 -1.12 -7.94 0.72
C GLN A 313 -0.93 -8.98 -0.40
N ILE A 314 -1.75 -10.04 -0.43
CA ILE A 314 -1.67 -11.09 -1.46
C ILE A 314 -1.97 -10.51 -2.84
N TYR A 315 -3.06 -9.75 -2.97
CA TYR A 315 -3.45 -9.11 -4.23
C TYR A 315 -2.32 -8.21 -4.77
N THR A 316 -1.80 -7.35 -3.90
CA THR A 316 -0.74 -6.39 -4.24
C THR A 316 0.56 -7.08 -4.65
N GLY A 317 0.92 -8.21 -4.01
CA GLY A 317 2.08 -9.01 -4.39
C GLY A 317 1.98 -9.64 -5.79
N MET A 318 0.76 -9.81 -6.31
CA MET A 318 0.52 -10.29 -7.67
C MET A 318 0.47 -9.13 -8.67
N VAL A 319 -0.26 -8.05 -8.36
CA VAL A 319 -0.43 -6.89 -9.25
C VAL A 319 0.88 -6.13 -9.45
N LEU A 320 1.62 -5.91 -8.37
CA LEU A 320 2.94 -5.27 -8.38
C LEU A 320 3.99 -6.36 -8.14
N SER A 321 4.13 -7.35 -9.02
CA SER A 321 5.04 -8.48 -8.77
C SER A 321 6.52 -8.10 -8.81
N THR A 322 7.32 -8.82 -8.03
CA THR A 322 8.80 -8.70 -7.97
C THR A 322 9.46 -9.92 -8.59
N ARG A 323 8.67 -10.90 -9.03
CA ARG A 323 9.18 -12.13 -9.63
C ARG A 323 9.80 -11.82 -11.00
N SER A 324 10.88 -12.52 -11.32
CA SER A 324 11.50 -12.48 -12.65
C SER A 324 10.52 -12.86 -13.77
N SER A 325 9.57 -13.75 -13.47
CA SER A 325 8.50 -14.18 -14.38
C SER A 325 7.31 -13.21 -14.46
N TYR A 326 7.48 -11.94 -14.07
CA TYR A 326 6.38 -10.96 -14.11
C TYR A 326 5.85 -10.78 -15.54
N ASN A 327 4.53 -10.94 -15.68
CA ASN A 327 3.82 -10.72 -16.93
C ASN A 327 2.62 -9.80 -16.67
N TYR A 328 2.61 -8.65 -17.34
CA TYR A 328 1.52 -7.68 -17.22
C TYR A 328 0.16 -8.27 -17.66
N GLU A 329 0.13 -9.19 -18.63
CA GLU A 329 -1.11 -9.85 -19.07
C GLU A 329 -1.77 -10.67 -17.94
N ASP A 330 -1.00 -11.07 -16.93
CA ASP A 330 -1.46 -11.96 -15.87
C ASP A 330 -2.07 -11.24 -14.66
N LEU A 331 -2.01 -9.90 -14.62
CA LEU A 331 -2.58 -9.09 -13.53
C LEU A 331 -4.03 -9.46 -13.17
N PRO A 332 -4.94 -9.68 -14.14
CA PRO A 332 -6.32 -10.07 -13.82
C PRO A 332 -6.46 -11.44 -13.12
N LYS A 333 -5.42 -12.29 -13.20
CA LYS A 333 -5.39 -13.56 -12.47
C LYS A 333 -5.22 -13.37 -10.97
N ALA A 334 -4.83 -12.19 -10.49
CA ALA A 334 -4.73 -11.88 -9.07
C ALA A 334 -6.09 -12.09 -8.36
N ALA A 335 -7.16 -11.58 -8.95
CA ALA A 335 -8.51 -11.74 -8.44
C ALA A 335 -8.94 -13.22 -8.42
N LEU A 336 -8.66 -13.95 -9.50
CA LEU A 336 -8.99 -15.38 -9.61
C LEU A 336 -8.20 -16.24 -8.60
N ALA A 337 -6.95 -15.87 -8.31
CA ALA A 337 -6.14 -16.57 -7.33
C ALA A 337 -6.65 -16.38 -5.89
N LEU A 338 -7.22 -15.21 -5.58
CA LEU A 338 -7.90 -14.98 -4.30
C LEU A 338 -9.16 -15.82 -4.18
N GLU A 339 -10.01 -15.84 -5.21
CA GLU A 339 -11.23 -16.65 -5.26
C GLU A 339 -10.91 -18.12 -5.01
N LYS A 340 -9.95 -18.68 -5.77
CA LYS A 340 -9.48 -20.05 -5.59
C LYS A 340 -8.91 -20.31 -4.19
N SER A 341 -8.18 -19.34 -3.62
CA SER A 341 -7.64 -19.48 -2.26
C SER A 341 -8.74 -19.51 -1.19
N ALA A 342 -9.83 -18.77 -1.41
CA ALA A 342 -11.01 -18.81 -0.55
C ALA A 342 -11.82 -20.12 -0.71
N GLU A 343 -11.95 -20.64 -1.92
CA GLU A 343 -12.57 -21.95 -2.17
C GLU A 343 -11.84 -23.07 -1.43
N LEU A 344 -10.51 -23.02 -1.40
CA LEU A 344 -9.65 -23.95 -0.66
C LEU A 344 -9.63 -23.70 0.86
N GLY A 345 -10.41 -22.76 1.38
CA GLY A 345 -10.49 -22.44 2.81
C GLY A 345 -9.23 -21.76 3.39
N LYS A 346 -8.33 -21.27 2.53
CA LYS A 346 -7.11 -20.57 2.96
C LYS A 346 -7.34 -19.10 3.30
N LEU A 347 -8.43 -18.51 2.80
CA LEU A 347 -8.86 -17.14 3.04
C LEU A 347 -10.35 -17.13 3.40
N SER A 348 -10.80 -16.10 4.14
CA SER A 348 -12.22 -15.84 4.38
C SER A 348 -12.97 -15.65 3.06
N LYS A 349 -14.00 -16.49 2.82
CA LYS A 349 -14.85 -16.39 1.62
C LYS A 349 -15.59 -15.05 1.56
N ASN A 350 -16.17 -14.62 2.67
CA ASN A 350 -16.92 -13.36 2.74
C ASN A 350 -16.01 -12.16 2.51
N SER A 351 -14.81 -12.17 3.11
CA SER A 351 -13.86 -11.07 2.94
C SER A 351 -13.28 -11.01 1.52
N VAL A 352 -13.04 -12.17 0.88
CA VAL A 352 -12.63 -12.21 -0.54
C VAL A 352 -13.77 -11.71 -1.43
N ALA A 353 -15.02 -12.13 -1.21
CA ALA A 353 -16.16 -11.63 -1.97
C ALA A 353 -16.33 -10.11 -1.84
N ALA A 354 -16.22 -9.58 -0.61
CA ALA A 354 -16.21 -8.14 -0.33
C ALA A 354 -15.07 -7.43 -1.08
N PHE A 355 -13.87 -7.98 -1.05
CA PHE A 355 -12.71 -7.43 -1.75
C PHE A 355 -12.89 -7.42 -3.28
N LEU A 356 -13.34 -8.53 -3.87
CA LEU A 356 -13.55 -8.64 -5.32
C LEU A 356 -14.68 -7.74 -5.81
N ARG A 357 -15.68 -7.44 -4.97
CA ARG A 357 -16.69 -6.42 -5.26
C ARG A 357 -16.07 -5.02 -5.38
N ILE A 358 -15.01 -4.72 -4.64
CA ILE A 358 -14.32 -3.41 -4.70
C ILE A 358 -13.47 -3.32 -5.98
N VAL A 359 -12.59 -4.28 -6.22
CA VAL A 359 -11.56 -4.16 -7.27
C VAL A 359 -11.99 -4.71 -8.63
N GLY A 360 -12.94 -5.65 -8.66
CA GLY A 360 -13.26 -6.42 -9.85
C GLY A 360 -12.15 -7.37 -10.28
N MET A 361 -12.22 -7.83 -11.53
CA MET A 361 -11.19 -8.69 -12.13
C MET A 361 -9.94 -7.92 -12.57
N PHE A 362 -10.10 -6.66 -13.00
CA PHE A 362 -9.01 -5.88 -13.61
C PHE A 362 -8.55 -4.77 -12.66
N PRO A 363 -7.26 -4.72 -12.28
CA PRO A 363 -6.75 -3.67 -11.39
C PRO A 363 -6.87 -2.27 -12.01
N GLN A 364 -7.02 -1.25 -11.16
CA GLN A 364 -7.00 0.15 -11.61
C GLN A 364 -5.66 0.48 -12.27
N GLY A 365 -5.70 1.18 -13.40
CA GLY A 365 -4.53 1.41 -14.26
C GLY A 365 -4.25 0.29 -15.26
N TYR A 366 -5.03 -0.80 -15.30
CA TYR A 366 -4.86 -1.87 -16.28
C TYR A 366 -5.28 -1.43 -17.69
N GLY A 367 -4.50 -1.79 -18.71
CA GLY A 367 -4.80 -1.47 -20.11
C GLY A 367 -5.72 -2.49 -20.77
N ILE A 368 -6.97 -2.11 -21.03
CA ILE A 368 -7.97 -2.92 -21.72
C ILE A 368 -7.89 -2.72 -23.23
N THR A 369 -7.85 -3.82 -23.98
CA THR A 369 -8.09 -3.84 -25.42
C THR A 369 -9.51 -4.32 -25.65
N TYR A 370 -10.33 -3.56 -26.39
CA TYR A 370 -11.75 -3.87 -26.54
C TYR A 370 -12.28 -3.57 -27.95
N ILE A 371 -13.40 -4.19 -28.30
CA ILE A 371 -14.17 -3.93 -29.52
C ILE A 371 -15.17 -2.80 -29.21
N PRO A 372 -15.01 -1.62 -29.82
CA PRO A 372 -15.97 -0.53 -29.64
C PRO A 372 -17.29 -0.86 -30.33
N LYS A 373 -18.37 -0.24 -29.85
CA LYS A 373 -19.66 -0.21 -30.54
C LYS A 373 -19.82 1.05 -31.39
N ASP A 374 -20.52 0.93 -32.51
CA ASP A 374 -20.97 2.08 -33.31
C ASP A 374 -22.19 2.79 -32.69
N SER A 375 -22.74 3.78 -33.39
CA SER A 375 -23.92 4.54 -32.93
C SER A 375 -25.18 3.69 -32.79
N ASP A 376 -25.25 2.57 -33.50
CA ASP A 376 -26.39 1.65 -33.53
C ASP A 376 -26.21 0.49 -32.54
N GLY A 377 -25.08 0.47 -31.82
CA GLY A 377 -24.74 -0.56 -30.82
C GLY A 377 -24.10 -1.81 -31.41
N ASN A 378 -23.74 -1.80 -32.69
CA ASN A 378 -23.10 -2.93 -33.35
C ASN A 378 -21.59 -2.96 -33.08
N ASP A 379 -21.05 -4.16 -33.01
CA ASP A 379 -19.61 -4.37 -32.83
C ASP A 379 -18.84 -3.93 -34.08
N MET A 380 -17.82 -3.11 -33.90
CA MET A 380 -16.99 -2.65 -35.01
C MET A 380 -15.90 -3.67 -35.35
N GLU A 381 -15.49 -3.72 -36.63
CA GLU A 381 -14.37 -4.54 -37.10
C GLU A 381 -12.99 -3.95 -36.76
N ARG A 382 -12.81 -3.53 -35.50
CA ARG A 382 -11.54 -3.03 -34.96
C ARG A 382 -11.49 -3.21 -33.46
N TYR A 383 -10.30 -3.03 -32.88
CA TYR A 383 -10.15 -2.86 -31.44
C TYR A 383 -9.62 -1.46 -31.10
N GLU A 384 -9.93 -1.00 -29.90
CA GLU A 384 -9.51 0.26 -29.31
C GLU A 384 -8.93 0.00 -27.91
N TYR A 385 -8.33 1.02 -27.31
CA TYR A 385 -7.67 0.97 -26.01
C TYR A 385 -8.40 1.81 -24.97
N ALA A 386 -8.50 1.25 -23.77
CA ALA A 386 -9.04 1.91 -22.59
C ALA A 386 -8.19 1.58 -21.35
N ILE A 387 -8.30 2.39 -20.30
CA ILE A 387 -7.62 2.18 -19.01
C ILE A 387 -8.67 1.97 -17.93
N VAL A 388 -8.51 0.98 -17.06
CA VAL A 388 -9.39 0.81 -15.89
C VAL A 388 -9.20 1.97 -14.92
N THR A 389 -10.29 2.69 -14.60
CA THR A 389 -10.23 3.89 -13.75
C THR A 389 -11.20 3.88 -12.57
N GLY A 390 -12.16 2.97 -12.54
CA GLY A 390 -13.15 2.88 -11.45
C GLY A 390 -12.92 1.70 -10.52
N LEU A 391 -13.43 1.84 -9.29
CA LEU A 391 -13.71 0.74 -8.36
C LEU A 391 -15.20 0.41 -8.40
N TYR A 392 -15.60 -0.70 -7.78
CA TYR A 392 -16.98 -1.20 -7.76
C TYR A 392 -17.58 -1.36 -9.16
N PRO A 393 -16.97 -2.18 -10.03
CA PRO A 393 -17.59 -2.49 -11.31
C PRO A 393 -18.95 -3.16 -11.11
N PRO A 394 -19.92 -2.97 -12.03
CA PRO A 394 -21.25 -3.53 -11.89
C PRO A 394 -21.26 -5.07 -11.90
N ASP A 395 -20.34 -5.67 -12.66
CA ASP A 395 -20.02 -7.10 -12.62
C ASP A 395 -18.50 -7.30 -12.50
N PHE A 396 -18.10 -8.42 -11.90
CA PHE A 396 -16.71 -8.78 -11.68
C PHE A 396 -15.84 -8.68 -12.95
N ARG A 397 -16.39 -9.04 -14.12
CA ARG A 397 -15.68 -9.10 -15.41
C ARG A 397 -15.82 -7.84 -16.25
N THR A 398 -16.56 -6.83 -15.80
CA THR A 398 -16.89 -5.64 -16.60
C THR A 398 -16.25 -4.37 -16.02
N PRO A 399 -15.00 -4.06 -16.37
CA PRO A 399 -14.30 -2.94 -15.76
C PRO A 399 -14.90 -1.59 -16.17
N ILE A 400 -14.85 -0.63 -15.25
CA ILE A 400 -15.14 0.78 -15.51
C ILE A 400 -13.85 1.44 -16.00
N CYS A 401 -13.89 1.95 -17.22
CA CYS A 401 -12.72 2.40 -17.96
C CYS A 401 -12.82 3.83 -18.48
N ARG A 402 -11.66 4.38 -18.80
CA ARG A 402 -11.44 5.58 -19.59
C ARG A 402 -11.01 5.17 -20.99
N MET A 403 -11.74 5.58 -22.02
CA MET A 403 -11.29 5.37 -23.40
C MET A 403 -10.07 6.26 -23.67
N VAL A 404 -9.01 5.73 -24.29
CA VAL A 404 -7.81 6.50 -24.62
C VAL A 404 -7.54 6.57 -26.12
N THR A 405 -8.21 5.73 -26.90
CA THR A 405 -8.24 5.81 -28.36
C THR A 405 -9.67 5.89 -28.86
N TYR A 406 -9.84 6.53 -30.01
CA TYR A 406 -11.10 6.57 -30.75
C TYR A 406 -10.79 6.71 -32.23
N SER A 407 -11.45 5.90 -33.05
CA SER A 407 -11.13 5.81 -34.48
C SER A 407 -9.62 5.60 -34.69
N LEU A 408 -9.04 4.69 -33.89
CA LEU A 408 -7.63 4.30 -33.93
C LEU A 408 -6.63 5.45 -33.67
N THR A 409 -7.07 6.52 -33.01
CA THR A 409 -6.22 7.67 -32.68
C THR A 409 -6.19 7.89 -31.19
N TYR A 410 -4.99 8.05 -30.62
CA TYR A 410 -4.82 8.44 -29.22
C TYR A 410 -5.34 9.85 -28.98
N GLN A 411 -6.20 9.97 -27.98
CA GLN A 411 -6.72 11.25 -27.52
C GLN A 411 -6.88 11.24 -26.01
N ALA A 412 -6.64 12.39 -25.38
CA ALA A 412 -7.02 12.62 -24.00
C ALA A 412 -8.56 12.76 -23.95
N SER A 413 -9.27 11.63 -23.90
CA SER A 413 -10.73 11.60 -23.93
C SER A 413 -11.30 11.86 -22.54
N ALA A 414 -12.38 12.65 -22.47
CA ALA A 414 -13.20 12.77 -21.27
C ALA A 414 -14.30 11.69 -21.17
N ARG A 415 -14.35 10.72 -22.09
CA ARG A 415 -15.41 9.69 -22.14
C ARG A 415 -15.04 8.45 -21.32
N GLY A 416 -15.95 7.99 -20.47
CA GLY A 416 -15.83 6.72 -19.77
C GLY A 416 -16.59 5.62 -20.50
N CYS A 417 -16.23 4.36 -20.27
CA CYS A 417 -16.99 3.21 -20.74
C CYS A 417 -17.00 2.08 -19.71
N ILE A 418 -18.01 1.22 -19.75
CA ILE A 418 -18.00 -0.08 -19.07
C ILE A 418 -17.82 -1.13 -20.15
N VAL A 419 -16.70 -1.86 -20.12
CA VAL A 419 -16.38 -2.83 -21.16
C VAL A 419 -16.96 -4.19 -20.79
N SER A 420 -17.89 -4.70 -21.57
CA SER A 420 -18.42 -6.05 -21.38
C SER A 420 -17.36 -7.14 -21.62
N ALA A 421 -17.56 -8.32 -21.01
CA ALA A 421 -16.66 -9.46 -21.23
C ALA A 421 -16.65 -9.93 -22.70
N GLU A 422 -17.75 -9.75 -23.42
CA GLU A 422 -17.87 -10.15 -24.83
C GLU A 422 -17.12 -9.24 -25.79
N ASN A 423 -16.88 -7.98 -25.40
CA ASN A 423 -16.17 -6.99 -26.19
C ASN A 423 -14.73 -6.78 -25.71
N ASN A 424 -14.33 -7.39 -24.60
CA ASN A 424 -12.97 -7.31 -24.07
C ASN A 424 -12.08 -8.42 -24.66
N LEU A 425 -10.99 -8.04 -25.34
CA LEU A 425 -10.06 -8.97 -25.98
C LEU A 425 -9.22 -9.79 -24.99
N TYR A 426 -9.27 -9.48 -23.69
CA TYR A 426 -8.75 -10.37 -22.65
C TYR A 426 -9.43 -11.75 -22.70
N PHE A 427 -10.74 -11.77 -22.96
CA PHE A 427 -11.51 -13.01 -23.07
C PHE A 427 -11.43 -13.59 -24.48
N ALA A 428 -11.46 -14.92 -24.57
CA ALA A 428 -11.43 -15.62 -25.85
C ALA A 428 -12.65 -15.27 -26.72
N GLN A 429 -13.82 -15.07 -26.11
CA GLN A 429 -15.04 -14.68 -26.81
C GLN A 429 -14.87 -13.36 -27.58
N GLY A 430 -14.29 -12.34 -26.95
CA GLY A 430 -14.02 -11.07 -27.63
C GLY A 430 -13.05 -11.21 -28.78
N ARG A 431 -11.96 -11.98 -28.62
CA ARG A 431 -11.00 -12.20 -29.72
C ARG A 431 -11.63 -12.90 -30.92
N LYS A 432 -12.47 -13.91 -30.70
CA LYS A 432 -13.16 -14.64 -31.78
C LYS A 432 -13.97 -13.73 -32.71
N LYS A 433 -14.56 -12.65 -32.18
CA LYS A 433 -15.32 -11.68 -32.99
C LYS A 433 -14.45 -10.95 -34.03
N LEU A 434 -13.15 -10.84 -33.80
CA LEU A 434 -12.21 -10.19 -34.72
C LEU A 434 -11.37 -11.17 -35.54
N GLU A 435 -11.49 -12.49 -35.34
CA GLU A 435 -10.82 -13.50 -36.17
C GLU A 435 -11.31 -13.50 -37.62
N VAL A 436 -12.51 -12.99 -37.87
CA VAL A 436 -13.07 -12.81 -39.22
C VAL A 436 -12.48 -11.61 -39.96
N VAL A 437 -11.80 -10.69 -39.25
CA VAL A 437 -11.22 -9.49 -39.84
C VAL A 437 -9.92 -9.86 -40.58
N PRO A 438 -9.73 -9.43 -41.84
CA PRO A 438 -8.53 -9.76 -42.61
C PRO A 438 -7.23 -9.34 -41.91
N GLU A 439 -6.19 -10.16 -42.04
CA GLU A 439 -4.88 -9.90 -41.43
C GLU A 439 -4.30 -8.52 -41.79
N GLU A 440 -4.40 -8.12 -43.05
CA GLU A 440 -3.97 -6.81 -43.54
C GLU A 440 -4.66 -5.65 -42.79
N ARG A 441 -5.95 -5.83 -42.46
CA ARG A 441 -6.72 -4.84 -41.70
C ARG A 441 -6.28 -4.79 -40.24
N LEU A 442 -6.02 -5.94 -39.63
CA LEU A 442 -5.49 -6.01 -38.27
C LEU A 442 -4.09 -5.39 -38.18
N LEU A 443 -3.24 -5.56 -39.20
CA LEU A 443 -1.94 -4.90 -39.30
C LEU A 443 -2.06 -3.38 -39.43
N ASP A 444 -3.01 -2.87 -40.22
CA ASP A 444 -3.30 -1.42 -40.30
C ASP A 444 -3.77 -0.84 -38.96
N ILE A 445 -4.65 -1.56 -38.25
CA ILE A 445 -5.08 -1.20 -36.89
C ILE A 445 -3.88 -1.15 -35.95
N LEU A 446 -3.06 -2.21 -35.94
CA LEU A 446 -1.90 -2.30 -35.07
C LEU A 446 -0.92 -1.15 -35.34
N ARG A 447 -0.63 -0.85 -36.61
CA ARG A 447 0.27 0.24 -37.02
C ARG A 447 -0.17 1.60 -36.49
N LYS A 448 -1.47 1.84 -36.37
CA LYS A 448 -2.02 3.09 -35.82
C LYS A 448 -1.95 3.17 -34.30
N LEU A 449 -1.98 2.02 -33.63
CA LEU A 449 -2.15 1.94 -32.18
C LEU A 449 -0.86 1.68 -31.40
N VAL A 450 0.25 1.30 -32.04
CA VAL A 450 1.51 1.00 -31.34
C VAL A 450 2.68 1.80 -31.88
N TYR A 451 3.56 2.26 -30.99
CA TYR A 451 4.76 3.03 -31.37
C TYR A 451 5.90 2.13 -31.87
N ASN A 452 5.92 0.85 -31.47
CA ASN A 452 6.95 -0.14 -31.84
C ASN A 452 6.39 -1.21 -32.80
N PHE A 453 5.84 -0.77 -33.93
CA PHE A 453 5.15 -1.65 -34.88
C PHE A 453 5.98 -2.85 -35.34
N GLU A 454 7.25 -2.63 -35.71
CA GLU A 454 8.17 -3.67 -36.19
C GLU A 454 8.36 -4.81 -35.16
N GLU A 455 8.50 -4.47 -33.88
CA GLU A 455 8.61 -5.49 -32.83
C GLU A 455 7.26 -6.16 -32.55
N ARG A 456 6.19 -5.37 -32.58
CA ARG A 456 4.86 -5.84 -32.18
C ARG A 456 4.20 -6.71 -33.22
N MET A 457 4.50 -6.56 -34.51
CA MET A 457 3.93 -7.39 -35.57
C MET A 457 4.38 -8.85 -35.51
N ALA A 458 5.48 -9.15 -34.82
CA ALA A 458 5.95 -10.52 -34.56
C ALA A 458 5.14 -11.26 -33.47
N SER A 459 4.15 -10.61 -32.86
CA SER A 459 3.27 -11.16 -31.81
C SER A 459 1.81 -11.23 -32.30
N PRO A 460 0.91 -11.99 -31.63
CA PRO A 460 -0.48 -12.13 -32.04
C PRO A 460 -1.16 -10.78 -32.32
N LEU A 461 -1.84 -10.63 -33.46
CA LEU A 461 -2.42 -9.35 -33.89
C LEU A 461 -3.62 -8.88 -33.07
N LEU A 462 -4.19 -9.78 -32.24
CA LEU A 462 -5.27 -9.50 -31.30
C LEU A 462 -4.69 -9.47 -29.86
N PRO A 463 -4.19 -8.32 -29.37
CA PRO A 463 -3.66 -8.22 -28.01
C PRO A 463 -4.73 -8.48 -26.96
N ARG A 464 -4.38 -9.21 -25.90
CA ARG A 464 -5.25 -9.41 -24.73
C ARG A 464 -5.36 -8.16 -23.85
N CYS A 465 -4.31 -7.34 -23.87
CA CYS A 465 -4.22 -6.07 -23.17
C CYS A 465 -3.23 -5.17 -23.90
N TRP A 466 -3.14 -3.92 -23.45
CA TRP A 466 -2.11 -2.99 -23.90
C TRP A 466 -1.41 -2.38 -22.68
N HIS A 467 -0.29 -1.67 -22.90
CA HIS A 467 0.56 -1.17 -21.82
C HIS A 467 0.45 0.35 -21.71
N PRO A 468 -0.24 0.85 -20.68
CA PRO A 468 -0.60 2.27 -20.57
C PRO A 468 0.49 3.16 -19.97
N ASP A 469 1.59 2.61 -19.47
CA ASP A 469 2.71 3.35 -18.89
C ASP A 469 3.33 4.34 -19.89
N ASP A 470 3.62 3.91 -21.12
CA ASP A 470 4.16 4.81 -22.15
C ASP A 470 3.17 5.93 -22.52
N TYR A 471 1.87 5.63 -22.56
CA TYR A 471 0.83 6.64 -22.78
C TYR A 471 0.79 7.65 -21.62
N PHE A 472 0.93 7.18 -20.38
CA PHE A 472 0.88 7.99 -19.17
C PHE A 472 2.15 8.83 -18.95
N LEU A 473 3.30 8.47 -19.53
CA LEU A 473 4.53 9.30 -19.47
C LEU A 473 4.33 10.71 -20.06
N ASN A 474 3.42 10.86 -21.02
CA ASN A 474 3.07 12.15 -21.56
C ASN A 474 2.15 12.90 -20.58
N GLN A 475 2.60 14.04 -20.08
CA GLN A 475 1.87 14.81 -19.08
C GLN A 475 0.43 15.18 -19.50
N LYS A 476 0.18 15.36 -20.80
CA LYS A 476 -1.15 15.68 -21.35
C LYS A 476 -2.15 14.53 -21.19
N ASN A 477 -1.64 13.30 -21.07
CA ASN A 477 -2.43 12.07 -21.01
C ASN A 477 -2.74 11.62 -19.58
N GLN A 478 -2.16 12.29 -18.57
CA GLN A 478 -2.31 11.88 -17.16
C GLN A 478 -3.65 12.30 -16.54
N ASN A 479 -4.47 13.06 -17.26
CA ASN A 479 -5.76 13.55 -16.78
C ASN A 479 -6.89 12.52 -16.97
N LEU A 480 -6.74 11.32 -16.40
CA LEU A 480 -7.67 10.19 -16.59
C LEU A 480 -8.88 10.22 -15.64
N TRP A 481 -8.80 11.03 -14.59
CA TRP A 481 -9.59 10.88 -13.36
C TRP A 481 -10.78 11.84 -13.23
N ASN A 482 -11.07 12.64 -14.26
CA ASN A 482 -12.19 13.61 -14.20
C ASN A 482 -13.55 12.93 -14.29
N LYS A 483 -14.58 13.55 -13.73
CA LYS A 483 -15.97 13.08 -13.88
C LYS A 483 -16.32 13.01 -15.36
N ALA A 484 -16.86 11.87 -15.77
CA ALA A 484 -17.07 11.52 -17.15
C ALA A 484 -18.42 10.86 -17.33
N VAL A 485 -19.05 11.15 -18.47
CA VAL A 485 -20.20 10.37 -18.90
C VAL A 485 -19.70 8.97 -19.24
N VAL A 486 -20.23 7.98 -18.54
CA VAL A 486 -19.90 6.57 -18.73
C VAL A 486 -20.97 5.96 -19.63
N SER A 487 -20.56 5.42 -20.78
CA SER A 487 -21.44 4.65 -21.66
C SER A 487 -21.22 3.14 -21.46
N GLN A 488 -22.27 2.34 -21.64
CA GLN A 488 -22.08 0.89 -21.79
C GLN A 488 -21.45 0.61 -23.15
N ASN A 489 -20.48 -0.30 -23.17
CA ASN A 489 -19.84 -0.78 -24.39
C ASN A 489 -20.00 -2.28 -24.56
#